data_AF-A0A8H4NJI9-F1
#
_entry.id   AF-A0A8H4NJI9-F1
#
_cell.length_a   1.000
_cell.length_b   1.000
_cell.length_c   1.000
_cell.angle_alpha   90.00
_cell.angle_beta   90.00
_cell.angle_gamma   90.00
#
_symmetry.space_group_name_H-M   'P 1'
#
loop_
_entity.id
_entity.type
_entity.pdbx_description
1 polymer ?
#
loop_
_entity_poly.entity_id
_entity_poly.type
_entity_poly.pdbx_seq_one_letter_code
_entity_poly.pdbx_strand_id
1 'polypeptide(L)'
;MMNLDLLFWAASEASSQADSTRFFDIAMAHARTSKEYLIRADWSSYHVANFDPSTGVLKERLTNQGYSHTSCWSRGQAWAIAGFAKSYEWSGETSFLDTAKNCADYFLRRLPDTHIPPWDFDAQEEAGATAQPPDTSAAMVAAYGMLLIHQSLQNRSEASPYLDYALRIVDAVCERHLNPFASQKQDLGTIPTVENGRATVVKCVETAAGLGDTILNGATINNFEFAPRRWADHGLVYADYFFVLFGNKLLEMNALRSLA
;
A
#
# COMPACT_ATOMS: atom_id res chain seq x y z
N MET A 1 -6.73 9.28 -4.11
CA MET A 1 -5.26 9.47 -4.24
C MET A 1 -4.59 8.48 -5.18
N MET A 2 -4.53 7.16 -4.90
CA MET A 2 -3.75 6.22 -5.74
C MET A 2 -4.15 6.18 -7.23
N ASN A 3 -5.43 6.40 -7.54
CA ASN A 3 -5.93 6.41 -8.93
C ASN A 3 -5.49 7.64 -9.74
N LEU A 4 -4.93 8.67 -9.11
CA LEU A 4 -4.47 9.88 -9.82
C LEU A 4 -3.25 9.60 -10.70
N ASP A 5 -2.50 8.54 -10.39
CA ASP A 5 -1.37 8.06 -11.18
C ASP A 5 -1.74 7.87 -12.66
N LEU A 6 -2.94 7.32 -12.91
CA LEU A 6 -3.47 7.13 -14.25
C LEU A 6 -3.73 8.45 -14.99
N LEU A 7 -4.23 9.48 -14.29
CA LEU A 7 -4.50 10.78 -14.91
C LEU A 7 -3.21 11.55 -15.20
N PHE A 8 -2.23 11.49 -14.28
CA PHE A 8 -0.92 12.07 -14.54
C PHE A 8 -0.21 11.39 -15.72
N TRP A 9 -0.25 10.06 -15.78
CA TRP A 9 0.27 9.31 -16.93
C TRP A 9 -0.48 9.65 -18.23
N ALA A 10 -1.82 9.71 -18.20
CA ALA A 10 -2.60 10.11 -19.37
C ALA A 10 -2.25 11.53 -19.84
N ALA A 11 -1.91 12.43 -18.91
CA ALA A 11 -1.44 13.77 -19.24
C ALA A 11 -0.06 13.76 -19.92
N SER A 12 0.86 12.88 -19.50
CA SER A 12 2.20 12.77 -20.09
C SER A 12 2.19 12.12 -21.47
N GLU A 13 1.23 11.23 -21.73
CA GLU A 13 1.08 10.53 -23.03
C GLU A 13 0.13 11.25 -24.00
N ALA A 14 -0.48 12.37 -23.61
CA ALA A 14 -1.47 13.05 -24.42
C ALA A 14 -0.88 13.60 -25.72
N SER A 15 -1.54 13.33 -26.85
CA SER A 15 -1.12 13.81 -28.17
C SER A 15 -1.41 15.29 -28.42
N SER A 16 -2.23 15.93 -27.59
CA SER A 16 -2.55 17.35 -27.68
C SER A 16 -2.23 18.06 -26.36
N GLN A 17 -1.73 19.30 -26.46
CA GLN A 17 -1.46 20.13 -25.27
C GLN A 17 -2.73 20.40 -24.45
N ALA A 18 -3.89 20.48 -25.13
CA ALA A 18 -5.17 20.69 -24.46
C ALA A 18 -5.56 19.50 -23.58
N ASP A 19 -5.41 18.27 -24.08
CA ASP A 19 -5.71 17.07 -23.29
C ASP A 19 -4.68 16.85 -22.18
N SER A 20 -3.39 17.10 -22.47
CA SER A 20 -2.31 17.06 -21.46
C SER A 20 -2.65 17.97 -20.28
N THR A 21 -2.97 19.24 -20.57
CA THR A 21 -3.34 20.23 -19.55
C THR A 21 -4.59 19.81 -18.80
N ARG A 22 -5.63 19.33 -19.51
CA ARG A 22 -6.90 18.92 -18.89
C ARG A 22 -6.72 17.78 -17.88
N PHE A 23 -6.00 16.72 -18.25
CA PHE A 23 -5.81 15.57 -17.36
C PHE A 23 -4.94 15.93 -16.15
N PHE A 24 -3.88 16.70 -16.37
CA PHE A 24 -3.01 17.17 -15.30
C PHE A 24 -3.78 18.05 -14.30
N ASP A 25 -4.56 19.01 -14.78
CA ASP A 25 -5.34 19.93 -13.94
C ASP A 25 -6.39 19.18 -13.09
N ILE A 26 -7.05 18.17 -13.66
CA ILE A 26 -7.99 17.32 -12.91
C ILE A 26 -7.26 16.57 -11.78
N ALA A 27 -6.10 15.99 -12.07
CA ALA A 27 -5.31 15.27 -11.07
C ALA A 27 -4.84 16.20 -9.95
N MET A 28 -4.32 17.38 -10.31
CA MET A 28 -3.89 18.41 -9.35
C MET A 28 -5.05 18.91 -8.49
N ALA A 29 -6.20 19.22 -9.09
CA ALA A 29 -7.39 19.65 -8.35
C ALA A 29 -7.83 18.59 -7.35
N HIS A 30 -7.90 17.31 -7.76
CA HIS A 30 -8.28 16.23 -6.85
C HIS A 30 -7.28 16.05 -5.70
N ALA A 31 -5.97 16.13 -5.97
CA ALA A 31 -4.94 16.01 -4.94
C ALA A 31 -5.01 17.16 -3.93
N ARG A 32 -5.18 18.40 -4.38
CA ARG A 32 -5.32 19.58 -3.51
C ARG A 32 -6.59 19.51 -2.65
N THR A 33 -7.74 19.17 -3.25
CA THR A 33 -8.99 18.97 -2.51
C THR A 33 -8.87 17.83 -1.49
N SER A 34 -8.23 16.72 -1.87
CA SER A 34 -8.00 15.60 -0.94
C SER A 34 -7.14 16.04 0.25
N LYS A 35 -6.08 16.83 0.00
CA LYS A 35 -5.24 17.37 1.07
C LYS A 35 -6.03 18.26 2.02
N GLU A 36 -6.84 19.17 1.48
CA GLU A 36 -7.62 20.13 2.27
C GLU A 36 -8.70 19.45 3.12
N TYR A 37 -9.40 18.46 2.56
CA TYR A 37 -10.62 17.92 3.17
C TYR A 37 -10.44 16.58 3.86
N LEU A 38 -9.45 15.77 3.47
CA LEU A 38 -9.22 14.44 4.04
C LEU A 38 -8.07 14.40 5.04
N ILE A 39 -7.12 15.34 5.02
CA ILE A 39 -6.02 15.36 5.99
C ILE A 39 -6.39 16.25 7.18
N ARG A 40 -6.28 15.69 8.38
CA ARG A 40 -6.56 16.37 9.65
C ARG A 40 -5.37 17.22 10.09
N ALA A 41 -5.60 18.11 11.05
CA ALA A 41 -4.56 18.99 11.60
C ALA A 41 -3.41 18.23 12.30
N ASP A 42 -3.67 17.03 12.81
CA ASP A 42 -2.69 16.14 13.44
C ASP A 42 -2.00 15.20 12.43
N TRP A 43 -2.32 15.33 11.14
CA TRP A 43 -1.86 14.51 10.02
C TRP A 43 -2.40 13.08 9.96
N SER A 44 -3.41 12.75 10.78
CA SER A 44 -4.28 11.61 10.51
C SER A 44 -5.19 11.91 9.29
N SER A 45 -5.81 10.88 8.74
CA SER A 45 -6.70 11.00 7.57
C SER A 45 -8.12 10.55 7.85
N TYR A 46 -9.08 11.32 7.33
CA TYR A 46 -10.45 10.86 7.12
C TYR A 46 -10.48 9.88 5.95
N HIS A 47 -11.46 8.98 5.97
CA HIS A 47 -11.64 8.04 4.87
C HIS A 47 -12.47 8.64 3.72
N VAL A 48 -13.57 9.33 4.03
CA VAL A 48 -14.49 9.86 3.01
C VAL A 48 -14.83 11.33 3.29
N ALA A 49 -14.81 12.16 2.26
CA ALA A 49 -15.36 13.51 2.26
C ALA A 49 -16.54 13.55 1.29
N ASN A 50 -17.71 13.95 1.79
CA ASN A 50 -18.95 14.06 1.02
C ASN A 50 -19.22 15.53 0.69
N PHE A 51 -19.40 15.84 -0.59
CA PHE A 51 -19.60 17.20 -1.08
C PHE A 51 -20.99 17.34 -1.71
N ASP A 52 -21.54 18.55 -1.65
CA ASP A 52 -22.69 18.89 -2.47
C ASP A 52 -22.30 18.90 -3.96
N PRO A 53 -22.96 18.13 -4.84
CA PRO A 53 -22.58 18.03 -6.25
C PRO A 53 -22.84 19.31 -7.05
N SER A 54 -23.71 20.20 -6.55
CA SER A 54 -24.05 21.46 -7.24
C SER A 54 -23.18 22.63 -6.80
N THR A 55 -22.77 22.66 -5.53
CA THR A 55 -22.02 23.79 -4.96
C THR A 55 -20.57 23.49 -4.62
N GLY A 56 -20.19 22.22 -4.52
CA GLY A 56 -18.85 21.80 -4.08
C GLY A 56 -18.60 21.99 -2.57
N VAL A 57 -19.62 22.40 -1.80
CA VAL A 57 -19.50 22.59 -0.35
C VAL A 57 -19.41 21.23 0.36
N LEU A 58 -18.45 21.09 1.27
CA LEU A 58 -18.34 19.91 2.13
C LEU A 58 -19.59 19.77 3.01
N LYS A 59 -20.25 18.62 2.95
CA LYS A 59 -21.36 18.27 3.84
C LYS A 59 -20.85 17.56 5.09
N GLU A 60 -20.13 16.46 4.89
CA GLU A 60 -19.77 15.54 5.97
C GLU A 60 -18.43 14.86 5.69
N ARG A 61 -17.80 14.39 6.77
CA ARG A 61 -16.64 13.51 6.72
C ARG A 61 -17.00 12.21 7.43
N LEU A 62 -16.76 11.09 6.75
CA LEU A 62 -17.30 9.79 7.10
C LEU A 62 -16.23 8.71 7.00
N THR A 63 -16.60 7.50 7.41
CA THR A 63 -15.87 6.27 7.14
C THR A 63 -16.82 5.18 6.70
N ASN A 64 -16.32 4.27 5.86
CA ASN A 64 -17.02 3.03 5.48
C ASN A 64 -16.23 1.76 5.87
N GLN A 65 -14.97 1.92 6.30
CA GLN A 65 -14.05 0.81 6.59
C GLN A 65 -13.17 1.02 7.82
N GLY A 66 -13.02 2.26 8.30
CA GLY A 66 -12.40 2.56 9.59
C GLY A 66 -13.37 2.35 10.73
N TYR A 67 -12.87 2.40 11.95
CA TYR A 67 -13.64 2.17 13.17
C TYR A 67 -14.73 3.21 13.40
N SER A 68 -14.40 4.50 13.29
CA SER A 68 -15.34 5.62 13.47
C SER A 68 -15.07 6.73 12.44
N HIS A 69 -15.98 7.70 12.31
CA HIS A 69 -15.76 8.85 11.41
C HIS A 69 -14.55 9.70 11.80
N THR A 70 -14.17 9.63 13.08
CA THR A 70 -13.05 10.36 13.66
C THR A 70 -11.78 9.53 13.77
N SER A 71 -11.87 8.20 13.72
CA SER A 71 -10.70 7.32 13.77
C SER A 71 -9.80 7.44 12.54
N CYS A 72 -8.60 6.88 12.65
CA CYS A 72 -7.62 6.77 11.60
C CYS A 72 -7.48 5.32 11.13
N TRP A 73 -8.24 5.00 10.08
CA TRP A 73 -8.10 3.75 9.34
C TRP A 73 -6.70 3.62 8.75
N SER A 74 -5.95 2.58 9.12
CA SER A 74 -4.52 2.52 8.85
C SER A 74 -4.20 2.46 7.35
N ARG A 75 -5.00 1.75 6.57
CA ARG A 75 -4.85 1.71 5.11
C ARG A 75 -5.24 3.02 4.44
N GLY A 76 -6.20 3.76 4.98
CA GLY A 76 -6.52 5.12 4.53
C GLY A 76 -5.31 6.04 4.69
N GLN A 77 -4.65 5.94 5.85
CA GLN A 77 -3.40 6.66 6.11
C GLN A 77 -2.29 6.24 5.16
N ALA A 78 -2.13 4.95 4.90
CA ALA A 78 -1.15 4.44 3.95
C ALA A 78 -1.39 4.97 2.51
N TRP A 79 -2.66 5.07 2.08
CA TRP A 79 -3.02 5.69 0.80
C TRP A 79 -2.69 7.17 0.73
N ALA A 80 -2.80 7.91 1.85
CA ALA A 80 -2.36 9.29 1.90
C ALA A 80 -0.83 9.39 1.71
N ILE A 81 -0.06 8.57 2.41
CA ILE A 81 1.41 8.55 2.31
C ILE A 81 1.84 8.29 0.86
N ALA A 82 1.47 7.14 0.30
CA ALA A 82 1.89 6.74 -1.04
C ALA A 82 1.30 7.68 -2.12
N GLY A 83 0.04 8.07 -1.96
CA GLY A 83 -0.67 8.87 -2.94
C GLY A 83 -0.15 10.31 -3.06
N PHE A 84 0.18 10.97 -1.95
CA PHE A 84 0.79 12.29 -1.99
C PHE A 84 2.25 12.23 -2.43
N ALA A 85 3.00 11.20 -2.05
CA ALA A 85 4.36 10.99 -2.55
C ALA A 85 4.37 10.83 -4.08
N LYS A 86 3.45 10.03 -4.63
CA LYS A 86 3.30 9.86 -6.08
C LYS A 86 2.82 11.14 -6.78
N SER A 87 1.89 11.86 -6.18
CA SER A 87 1.43 13.15 -6.71
C SER A 87 2.57 14.19 -6.76
N TYR A 88 3.48 14.19 -5.78
CA TYR A 88 4.70 14.99 -5.82
C TYR A 88 5.63 14.56 -6.97
N GLU A 89 5.87 13.26 -7.15
CA GLU A 89 6.72 12.74 -8.23
C GLU A 89 6.27 13.24 -9.61
N TRP A 90 4.96 13.26 -9.86
CA TRP A 90 4.39 13.75 -11.13
C TRP A 90 4.41 15.27 -11.29
N SER A 91 4.12 16.01 -10.21
CA SER A 91 3.83 17.45 -10.31
C SER A 91 4.96 18.36 -9.86
N GLY A 92 5.91 17.85 -9.07
CA GLY A 92 6.90 18.65 -8.35
C GLY A 92 6.33 19.56 -7.26
N GLU A 93 5.03 19.50 -6.95
CA GLU A 93 4.42 20.38 -5.94
C GLU A 93 4.85 19.96 -4.53
N THR A 94 5.80 20.71 -3.96
CA THR A 94 6.42 20.42 -2.65
C THR A 94 5.40 20.24 -1.52
N SER A 95 4.26 20.94 -1.63
CA SER A 95 3.13 20.83 -0.71
C SER A 95 2.61 19.39 -0.55
N PHE A 96 2.73 18.55 -1.59
CA PHE A 96 2.37 17.13 -1.53
C PHE A 96 3.46 16.29 -0.84
N LEU A 97 4.75 16.55 -1.10
CA LEU A 97 5.82 15.85 -0.39
C LEU A 97 5.76 16.10 1.12
N ASP A 98 5.51 17.34 1.53
CA ASP A 98 5.35 17.68 2.96
C ASP A 98 4.15 16.94 3.57
N THR A 99 3.04 16.85 2.84
CA THR A 99 1.85 16.10 3.29
C THR A 99 2.17 14.61 3.43
N ALA A 100 2.86 14.02 2.47
CA ALA A 100 3.27 12.61 2.51
C ALA A 100 4.18 12.32 3.72
N LYS A 101 5.19 13.17 3.95
CA LYS A 101 6.10 13.09 5.10
C LYS A 101 5.35 13.18 6.43
N ASN A 102 4.49 14.17 6.59
CA ASN A 102 3.75 14.34 7.85
C ASN A 102 2.76 13.19 8.09
N CYS A 103 2.13 12.66 7.04
CA CYS A 103 1.28 11.47 7.14
C CYS A 103 2.10 10.22 7.52
N ALA A 104 3.32 10.09 6.99
CA ALA A 104 4.23 9.00 7.33
C ALA A 104 4.71 9.10 8.77
N ASP A 105 5.07 10.30 9.23
CA ASP A 105 5.50 10.54 10.61
C ASP A 105 4.36 10.25 11.60
N TYR A 106 3.11 10.62 11.26
CA TYR A 106 1.94 10.22 12.04
C TYR A 106 1.81 8.69 12.11
N PHE A 107 1.88 8.00 10.97
CA PHE A 107 1.78 6.56 10.90
C PHE A 107 2.85 5.86 11.74
N LEU A 108 4.10 6.33 11.66
CA LEU A 108 5.24 5.78 12.43
C LEU A 108 5.08 6.02 13.93
N ARG A 109 4.58 7.20 14.36
CA ARG A 109 4.30 7.47 15.78
C ARG A 109 3.20 6.59 16.36
N ARG A 110 2.26 6.13 15.53
CA ARG A 110 1.12 5.27 15.94
C ARG A 110 1.40 3.77 15.71
N LEU A 111 2.53 3.43 15.09
CA LEU A 111 2.90 2.06 14.79
C LEU A 111 3.29 1.34 16.09
N PRO A 112 2.75 0.13 16.36
CA PRO A 112 3.16 -0.66 17.52
C PRO A 112 4.60 -1.20 17.37
N ASP A 113 5.18 -1.68 18.47
CA ASP A 113 6.51 -2.28 18.51
C ASP A 113 6.68 -3.50 17.58
N THR A 114 5.58 -4.12 17.17
CA THR A 114 5.58 -5.21 16.17
C THR A 114 5.87 -4.73 14.75
N HIS A 115 5.89 -3.40 14.51
CA HIS A 115 6.01 -2.75 13.21
C HIS A 115 4.91 -3.07 12.19
N ILE A 116 3.83 -3.73 12.62
CA ILE A 116 2.67 -4.06 11.77
C ILE A 116 1.50 -3.21 12.25
N PRO A 117 0.90 -2.36 11.41
CA PRO A 117 -0.19 -1.52 11.83
C PRO A 117 -1.43 -2.36 12.17
N PRO A 118 -2.23 -1.92 13.14
CA PRO A 118 -3.59 -2.45 13.28
C PRO A 118 -4.43 -2.08 12.05
N TRP A 119 -5.60 -2.68 11.89
CA TRP A 119 -6.56 -2.24 10.86
C TRP A 119 -7.02 -0.78 11.04
N ASP A 120 -7.03 -0.27 12.27
CA ASP A 120 -7.36 1.12 12.62
C ASP A 120 -6.57 1.53 13.87
N PHE A 121 -5.99 2.73 13.85
CA PHE A 121 -5.09 3.17 14.92
C PHE A 121 -5.81 3.52 16.23
N ASP A 122 -7.10 3.83 16.20
CA ASP A 122 -7.86 4.27 17.37
C ASP A 122 -8.81 3.18 17.90
N ALA A 123 -9.14 2.17 17.09
CA ALA A 123 -10.14 1.15 17.44
C ALA A 123 -9.88 0.42 18.76
N GLN A 124 -8.64 0.06 19.08
CA GLN A 124 -8.35 -0.64 20.34
C GLN A 124 -8.59 0.24 21.57
N GLU A 125 -8.19 1.51 21.51
CA GLU A 125 -8.38 2.48 22.58
C GLU A 125 -9.85 2.85 22.73
N GLU A 126 -10.54 3.14 21.63
CA GLU A 126 -11.96 3.53 21.63
C GLU A 126 -12.90 2.37 22.00
N ALA A 127 -12.61 1.14 21.57
CA ALA A 127 -13.45 -0.03 21.87
C ALA A 127 -13.15 -0.69 23.22
N GLY A 128 -12.04 -0.34 23.88
CA GLY A 128 -11.56 -1.04 25.08
C GLY A 128 -11.19 -2.51 24.81
N ALA A 129 -10.82 -2.85 23.58
CA ALA A 129 -10.48 -4.21 23.19
C ALA A 129 -9.05 -4.57 23.65
N THR A 130 -8.82 -5.85 23.97
CA THR A 130 -7.46 -6.33 24.33
C THR A 130 -6.60 -6.60 23.10
N ALA A 131 -7.21 -6.75 21.92
CA ALA A 131 -6.54 -7.00 20.66
C ALA A 131 -7.41 -6.53 19.49
N GLN A 132 -6.77 -6.24 18.36
CA GLN A 132 -7.41 -5.91 17.09
C GLN A 132 -6.64 -6.53 15.92
N PRO A 133 -7.30 -6.84 14.81
CA PRO A 133 -6.63 -7.49 13.69
C PRO A 133 -5.56 -6.58 13.07
N PRO A 134 -4.45 -7.15 12.58
CA PRO A 134 -3.44 -6.41 11.84
C PRO A 134 -3.96 -5.99 10.47
N ASP A 135 -3.20 -5.12 9.81
CA ASP A 135 -3.37 -4.89 8.38
C ASP A 135 -2.03 -4.80 7.64
N THR A 136 -1.52 -5.96 7.23
CA THR A 136 -0.29 -6.05 6.42
C THR A 136 -0.38 -5.29 5.10
N SER A 137 -1.59 -5.10 4.56
CA SER A 137 -1.79 -4.29 3.36
C SER A 137 -1.50 -2.81 3.60
N ALA A 138 -1.92 -2.23 4.73
CA ALA A 138 -1.53 -0.89 5.12
C ALA A 138 -0.01 -0.77 5.31
N ALA A 139 0.62 -1.79 5.91
CA ALA A 139 2.06 -1.83 6.11
C ALA A 139 2.83 -1.78 4.77
N MET A 140 2.48 -2.63 3.80
CA MET A 140 3.15 -2.67 2.49
C MET A 140 2.97 -1.38 1.70
N VAL A 141 1.78 -0.79 1.74
CA VAL A 141 1.49 0.49 1.08
C VAL A 141 2.27 1.62 1.72
N ALA A 142 2.31 1.68 3.06
CA ALA A 142 3.04 2.71 3.78
C ALA A 142 4.55 2.60 3.52
N ALA A 143 5.12 1.38 3.55
CA ALA A 143 6.51 1.12 3.22
C ALA A 143 6.86 1.55 1.79
N TYR A 144 5.99 1.24 0.81
CA TYR A 144 6.14 1.74 -0.55
C TYR A 144 6.12 3.27 -0.63
N GLY A 145 5.17 3.93 0.04
CA GLY A 145 5.09 5.39 0.10
C GLY A 145 6.33 6.02 0.76
N MET A 146 6.83 5.43 1.84
CA MET A 146 8.08 5.84 2.51
C MET A 146 9.30 5.72 1.59
N LEU A 147 9.34 4.70 0.72
CA LEU A 147 10.39 4.55 -0.27
C LEU A 147 10.34 5.68 -1.32
N LEU A 148 9.15 6.06 -1.80
CA LEU A 148 8.98 7.20 -2.70
C LEU A 148 9.40 8.53 -2.04
N ILE A 149 9.06 8.72 -0.77
CA ILE A 149 9.50 9.88 0.01
C ILE A 149 11.03 9.88 0.11
N HIS A 150 11.65 8.73 0.40
CA HIS A 150 13.09 8.62 0.49
C HIS A 150 13.79 9.01 -0.81
N GLN A 151 13.34 8.47 -1.95
CA GLN A 151 13.89 8.85 -3.25
C GLN A 151 13.75 10.36 -3.53
N SER A 152 12.58 10.92 -3.23
CA SER A 152 12.31 12.35 -3.40
C SER A 152 13.27 13.23 -2.58
N LEU A 153 13.59 12.81 -1.35
CA LEU A 153 14.55 13.51 -0.49
C LEU A 153 16.00 13.32 -0.95
N GLN A 154 16.39 12.13 -1.39
CA GLN A 154 17.72 11.89 -1.97
C GLN A 154 17.97 12.74 -3.21
N ASN A 155 16.98 12.86 -4.11
CA ASN A 155 17.06 13.75 -5.28
C ASN A 155 17.23 15.23 -4.90
N ARG A 156 16.86 15.60 -3.67
CA ARG A 156 17.02 16.94 -3.09
C ARG A 156 18.25 17.07 -2.19
N SER A 157 19.08 16.03 -2.09
CA SER A 157 20.23 15.95 -1.16
C SER A 157 19.83 16.17 0.31
N GLU A 158 18.63 15.73 0.70
CA GLU A 158 18.11 15.81 2.07
C GLU A 158 18.23 14.45 2.78
N ALA A 159 18.46 14.50 4.10
CA ALA A 159 18.47 13.29 4.93
C ALA A 159 17.09 12.63 4.94
N SER A 160 17.07 11.29 4.87
CA SER A 160 15.82 10.52 4.82
C SER A 160 15.87 9.30 5.73
N PRO A 161 15.14 9.30 6.86
CA PRO A 161 15.03 8.13 7.73
C PRO A 161 14.03 7.09 7.19
N TYR A 162 13.26 7.43 6.15
CA TYR A 162 12.12 6.63 5.69
C TYR A 162 12.50 5.27 5.08
N LEU A 163 13.73 5.11 4.57
CA LEU A 163 14.19 3.82 4.07
C LEU A 163 14.33 2.79 5.20
N ASP A 164 14.96 3.18 6.31
CA ASP A 164 15.14 2.29 7.49
C ASP A 164 13.78 1.87 8.07
N TYR A 165 12.85 2.82 8.22
CA TYR A 165 11.49 2.51 8.66
C TYR A 165 10.75 1.59 7.70
N ALA A 166 10.84 1.83 6.39
CA ALA A 166 10.18 0.98 5.39
C ALA A 166 10.73 -0.46 5.41
N LEU A 167 12.05 -0.62 5.56
CA LEU A 167 12.69 -1.93 5.67
C LEU A 167 12.24 -2.68 6.94
N ARG A 168 12.21 -2.01 8.10
CA ARG A 168 11.73 -2.63 9.35
C ARG A 168 10.27 -3.11 9.28
N ILE A 169 9.40 -2.32 8.63
CA ILE A 169 8.00 -2.72 8.40
C ILE A 169 7.93 -3.98 7.53
N VAL A 170 8.70 -4.00 6.43
CA VAL A 170 8.70 -5.14 5.49
C VAL A 170 9.30 -6.38 6.13
N ASP A 171 10.41 -6.26 6.85
CA ASP A 171 11.03 -7.36 7.60
C ASP A 171 10.05 -7.94 8.62
N ALA A 172 9.36 -7.09 9.38
CA ALA A 172 8.39 -7.54 10.37
C ALA A 172 7.21 -8.31 9.74
N VAL A 173 6.76 -7.89 8.56
CA VAL A 173 5.71 -8.57 7.77
C VAL A 173 6.21 -9.90 7.21
N CYS A 174 7.43 -9.94 6.66
CA CYS A 174 8.05 -11.18 6.19
C CYS A 174 8.21 -12.22 7.31
N GLU A 175 8.61 -11.79 8.50
CA GLU A 175 8.80 -12.67 9.66
C GLU A 175 7.49 -13.28 10.17
N ARG A 176 6.39 -12.55 10.11
CA ARG A 176 5.13 -12.90 10.82
C ARG A 176 3.98 -13.31 9.91
N HIS A 177 3.99 -12.86 8.65
CA HIS A 177 2.83 -12.95 7.76
C HIS A 177 3.12 -13.49 6.36
N LEU A 178 4.33 -13.99 6.11
CA LEU A 178 4.62 -14.73 4.87
C LEU A 178 3.88 -16.07 4.89
N ASN A 179 3.08 -16.35 3.86
CA ASN A 179 2.46 -17.66 3.74
C ASN A 179 3.53 -18.73 3.41
N PRO A 180 3.33 -19.98 3.87
CA PRO A 180 4.22 -21.07 3.51
C PRO A 180 4.30 -21.24 1.99
N PHE A 181 5.50 -21.56 1.48
CA PHE A 181 5.68 -21.86 0.07
C PHE A 181 4.75 -23.00 -0.37
N ALA A 182 4.18 -22.86 -1.56
CA ALA A 182 3.50 -23.96 -2.21
C ALA A 182 4.48 -25.12 -2.41
N SER A 183 4.08 -26.34 -2.06
CA SER A 183 4.88 -27.52 -2.33
C SER A 183 4.46 -28.14 -3.65
N GLN A 184 5.42 -28.36 -4.54
CA GLN A 184 5.21 -29.09 -5.78
C GLN A 184 5.78 -30.50 -5.62
N LYS A 185 4.94 -31.51 -5.85
CA LYS A 185 5.36 -32.90 -5.96
C LYS A 185 5.30 -33.30 -7.43
N GLN A 186 6.45 -33.65 -7.99
CA GLN A 186 6.54 -34.15 -9.36
C GLN A 186 6.59 -35.67 -9.32
N ASP A 187 5.63 -36.32 -9.97
CA ASP A 187 5.71 -37.75 -10.24
C ASP A 187 6.44 -37.94 -11.57
N LEU A 188 7.63 -38.54 -11.49
CA LEU A 188 8.47 -38.80 -12.65
C LEU A 188 8.17 -40.19 -13.19
N GLY A 189 8.04 -40.28 -14.51
CA GLY A 189 7.94 -41.53 -15.24
C GLY A 189 8.99 -41.65 -16.31
N THR A 190 8.97 -42.76 -17.02
CA THR A 190 9.90 -43.01 -18.12
C THR A 190 9.11 -43.42 -19.35
N ILE A 191 9.35 -42.72 -20.46
CA ILE A 191 8.83 -43.11 -21.78
C ILE A 191 9.95 -43.64 -22.66
N PRO A 192 9.69 -44.62 -23.54
CA PRO A 192 10.68 -45.04 -24.52
C PRO A 192 10.91 -43.91 -25.53
N THR A 193 12.17 -43.67 -25.90
CA THR A 193 12.52 -42.72 -26.97
C THR A 193 13.39 -43.39 -28.01
N VAL A 194 13.23 -42.96 -29.26
CA VAL A 194 13.91 -43.56 -30.42
C VAL A 194 15.42 -43.27 -30.39
N GLU A 195 15.81 -42.11 -29.84
CA GLU A 195 17.20 -41.65 -29.83
C GLU A 195 18.00 -42.15 -28.61
N ASN A 196 17.36 -42.29 -27.44
CA ASN A 196 18.06 -42.55 -26.16
C ASN A 196 17.51 -43.78 -25.38
N GLY A 197 16.63 -44.58 -25.98
CA GLY A 197 16.03 -45.78 -25.38
C GLY A 197 14.94 -45.46 -24.36
N ARG A 198 15.23 -44.63 -23.36
CA ARG A 198 14.29 -44.19 -22.31
C ARG A 198 14.58 -42.76 -21.87
N ALA A 199 13.55 -41.91 -21.82
CA ALA A 199 13.63 -40.56 -21.29
C ALA A 199 12.74 -40.42 -20.04
N THR A 200 13.27 -39.74 -19.02
CA THR A 200 12.50 -39.33 -17.85
C THR A 200 11.55 -38.21 -18.25
N VAL A 201 10.27 -38.38 -17.97
CA VAL A 201 9.23 -37.37 -18.22
C VAL A 201 8.46 -37.11 -16.93
N VAL A 202 8.01 -35.88 -16.76
CA VAL A 202 7.08 -35.53 -15.68
C VAL A 202 5.71 -36.11 -16.06
N LYS A 203 5.24 -37.12 -15.32
CA LYS A 203 3.93 -37.75 -15.56
C LYS A 203 2.80 -36.93 -14.96
N CYS A 204 3.00 -36.46 -13.73
CA CYS A 204 2.04 -35.67 -13.00
C CYS A 204 2.77 -34.61 -12.18
N VAL A 205 2.16 -33.44 -12.07
CA VAL A 205 2.57 -32.40 -11.14
C VAL A 205 1.41 -32.21 -10.19
N GLU A 206 1.60 -32.60 -8.93
CA GLU A 206 0.68 -32.28 -7.85
C GLU A 206 1.18 -31.01 -7.16
N THR A 207 0.37 -29.95 -7.20
CA THR A 207 0.63 -28.73 -6.43
C THR A 207 -0.29 -28.72 -5.22
N ALA A 208 0.30 -28.76 -4.03
CA ALA A 208 -0.41 -28.36 -2.82
C ALA A 208 -0.17 -26.86 -2.64
N ALA A 209 -1.20 -26.06 -2.93
CA ALA A 209 -1.25 -24.69 -2.44
C ALA A 209 -1.09 -24.74 -0.92
N GLY A 210 -0.24 -23.89 -0.35
CA GLY A 210 -0.08 -23.81 1.11
C GLY A 210 -1.38 -23.34 1.79
N LEU A 211 -1.26 -22.84 3.02
CA LEU A 211 -2.40 -22.31 3.78
C LEU A 211 -3.07 -21.06 3.18
N GLY A 212 -2.60 -20.53 2.04
CA GLY A 212 -3.23 -19.42 1.33
C GLY A 212 -2.73 -19.24 -0.11
N ASP A 213 -3.58 -18.66 -0.96
CA ASP A 213 -3.30 -18.37 -2.39
C ASP A 213 -2.51 -17.05 -2.59
N THR A 214 -2.08 -16.41 -1.51
CA THR A 214 -1.42 -15.09 -1.49
C THR A 214 -0.02 -15.22 -0.91
N ILE A 215 0.86 -14.26 -1.19
CA ILE A 215 2.22 -14.19 -0.62
C ILE A 215 2.11 -13.83 0.87
N LEU A 216 1.29 -12.85 1.21
CA LEU A 216 1.11 -12.34 2.57
C LEU A 216 -0.29 -12.63 3.12
N ASN A 217 -0.37 -12.97 4.41
CA ASN A 217 -1.62 -13.00 5.19
C ASN A 217 -1.69 -11.76 6.13
N GLY A 218 -2.63 -11.75 7.09
CA GLY A 218 -2.71 -10.67 8.09
C GLY A 218 -3.26 -9.34 7.58
N ALA A 219 -3.89 -9.30 6.41
CA ALA A 219 -4.52 -8.09 5.90
C ALA A 219 -5.99 -7.99 6.34
N THR A 220 -6.51 -6.76 6.43
CA THR A 220 -7.90 -6.51 6.82
C THR A 220 -8.65 -5.73 5.75
N ILE A 221 -9.50 -6.37 4.95
CA ILE A 221 -10.34 -5.71 3.93
C ILE A 221 -11.33 -4.73 4.58
N ASN A 222 -12.10 -5.19 5.56
CA ASN A 222 -13.10 -4.36 6.23
C ASN A 222 -13.44 -4.99 7.58
N ASN A 223 -13.21 -4.26 8.66
CA ASN A 223 -13.61 -4.67 10.02
C ASN A 223 -14.58 -3.67 10.66
N PHE A 224 -15.15 -2.77 9.86
CA PHE A 224 -16.15 -1.81 10.29
C PHE A 224 -17.40 -2.52 10.84
N GLU A 225 -18.00 -1.94 11.89
CA GLU A 225 -18.98 -2.67 12.67
C GLU A 225 -20.26 -3.02 11.88
N PHE A 226 -20.65 -2.15 10.95
CA PHE A 226 -21.82 -2.31 10.09
C PHE A 226 -21.49 -2.88 8.70
N ALA A 227 -20.28 -3.39 8.49
CA ALA A 227 -19.91 -4.00 7.22
C ALA A 227 -20.81 -5.23 6.94
N PRO A 228 -21.34 -5.40 5.70
CA PRO A 228 -22.14 -6.58 5.34
C PRO A 228 -21.39 -7.89 5.56
N ARG A 229 -20.05 -7.85 5.43
CA ARG A 229 -19.15 -8.94 5.77
C ARG A 229 -17.86 -8.35 6.32
N ARG A 230 -17.46 -8.78 7.52
CA ARG A 230 -16.14 -8.45 8.08
C ARG A 230 -15.11 -9.44 7.59
N TRP A 231 -14.07 -8.93 6.94
CA TRP A 231 -12.94 -9.69 6.41
C TRP A 231 -11.67 -9.07 6.98
N ALA A 232 -11.08 -9.79 7.93
CA ALA A 232 -9.89 -9.42 8.68
C ALA A 232 -8.97 -10.64 8.78
N ASP A 233 -7.67 -10.40 9.00
CA ASP A 233 -6.64 -11.42 9.15
C ASP A 233 -6.65 -12.48 8.01
N HIS A 234 -6.59 -12.01 6.76
CA HIS A 234 -6.62 -12.88 5.58
C HIS A 234 -5.67 -12.41 4.49
N GLY A 235 -5.48 -13.25 3.46
CA GLY A 235 -4.68 -12.93 2.28
C GLY A 235 -5.33 -11.91 1.36
N LEU A 236 -4.56 -10.95 0.84
CA LEU A 236 -5.10 -9.83 0.07
C LEU A 236 -4.20 -9.43 -1.09
N VAL A 237 -4.74 -9.50 -2.32
CA VAL A 237 -3.98 -9.32 -3.57
C VAL A 237 -3.22 -8.00 -3.62
N TYR A 238 -3.77 -6.91 -3.11
CA TYR A 238 -3.03 -5.65 -3.12
C TYR A 238 -1.93 -5.58 -2.06
N ALA A 239 -1.98 -6.35 -0.97
CA ALA A 239 -0.83 -6.50 -0.08
C ALA A 239 0.35 -7.13 -0.84
N ASP A 240 0.09 -8.22 -1.56
CA ASP A 240 1.09 -8.90 -2.42
C ASP A 240 1.62 -7.99 -3.52
N TYR A 241 0.74 -7.22 -4.17
CA TYR A 241 1.14 -6.25 -5.18
C TYR A 241 2.14 -5.22 -4.62
N PHE A 242 1.82 -4.58 -3.49
CA PHE A 242 2.72 -3.59 -2.90
C PHE A 242 4.00 -4.21 -2.32
N PHE A 243 3.95 -5.46 -1.86
CA PHE A 243 5.14 -6.20 -1.45
C PHE A 243 6.11 -6.41 -2.62
N VAL A 244 5.62 -6.94 -3.75
CA VAL A 244 6.44 -7.13 -4.95
C VAL A 244 6.91 -5.79 -5.52
N LEU A 245 6.04 -4.79 -5.55
CA LEU A 245 6.38 -3.44 -6.02
C LEU A 245 7.49 -2.80 -5.18
N PHE A 246 7.44 -2.97 -3.85
CA PHE A 246 8.49 -2.51 -2.94
C PHE A 246 9.83 -3.18 -3.25
N GLY A 247 9.85 -4.51 -3.41
CA GLY A 247 11.05 -5.26 -3.79
C GLY A 247 11.65 -4.80 -5.12
N ASN A 248 10.81 -4.63 -6.15
CA ASN A 248 11.25 -4.11 -7.45
C ASN A 248 11.86 -2.71 -7.33
N LYS A 249 11.24 -1.83 -6.54
CA LYS A 249 11.74 -0.47 -6.34
C LYS A 249 13.09 -0.44 -5.61
N LEU A 250 13.31 -1.33 -4.63
CA LEU A 250 14.62 -1.48 -3.98
C LEU A 250 15.71 -1.93 -4.97
N LEU A 251 15.36 -2.84 -5.89
CA LEU A 251 16.27 -3.30 -6.95
C LEU A 251 16.64 -2.16 -7.89
N GLU A 252 15.66 -1.36 -8.32
CA GLU A 252 15.88 -0.18 -9.18
C GLU A 252 16.77 0.87 -8.50
N MET A 253 16.65 1.02 -7.18
CA MET A 253 17.49 1.92 -6.38
C MET A 253 18.92 1.43 -6.20
N ASN A 254 19.26 0.24 -6.69
CA ASN A 254 20.58 -0.39 -6.51
C ASN A 254 20.95 -0.58 -5.02
N ALA A 255 19.95 -0.58 -4.13
CA ALA A 255 20.11 -0.56 -2.67
C ALA A 255 20.71 -1.86 -2.10
N LEU A 256 20.82 -2.93 -2.91
CA LEU A 256 21.47 -4.18 -2.51
C LEU A 256 23.00 -4.11 -2.49
N ARG A 257 23.65 -3.07 -3.05
CA ARG A 257 25.11 -2.91 -2.93
C ARG A 257 25.56 -2.31 -1.59
N SER A 258 24.65 -1.72 -0.81
CA SER A 258 24.97 -1.15 0.51
C SER A 258 24.71 -2.09 1.70
N LEU A 259 24.26 -3.32 1.44
CA LEU A 259 23.93 -4.34 2.46
C LEU A 259 24.84 -5.58 2.38
N ALA A 260 25.92 -5.54 1.59
CA ALA A 260 26.92 -6.60 1.44
C ALA A 260 28.31 -6.16 1.93
#